data_AF-A0A925MED6-F1
#
_entry.id   AF-A0A925MED6-F1
#
_cell.length_a   1.000
_cell.length_b   1.000
_cell.length_c   1.000
_cell.angle_alpha   90.00
_cell.angle_beta   90.00
_cell.angle_gamma   90.00
#
_symmetry.space_group_name_H-M   'P 1'
#
loop_
_entity.id
_entity.type
_entity.pdbx_description
1 polymer ?
#
loop_
_entity_poly.entity_id
_entity_poly.type
_entity_poly.pdbx_seq_one_letter_code
_entity_poly.pdbx_strand_id
1 'polypeptide(L)'
;MRYDDAVASLFQAPLDQFVTERKRLAGEIKAAGDKAEAARLAKLGRPPISAWVVNQLWWHHRGAFDALLETAQRLRDGKLDAMAAHRDAIAKLRAHAVQVLTDAEHGATESTLRRV
;
A
#
# COMPACT_ATOMS: atom_id res chain seq x y z
N MET A 1 4.41 -2.97 -21.60
CA MET A 1 4.23 -2.49 -20.21
C MET A 1 5.61 -2.12 -19.66
N ARG A 2 5.76 -0.95 -19.03
CA ARG A 2 7.05 -0.56 -18.42
C ARG A 2 7.18 -1.17 -17.03
N TYR A 3 8.41 -1.26 -16.53
CA TYR A 3 8.70 -1.79 -15.20
C TYR A 3 7.92 -1.08 -14.09
N ASP A 4 7.92 0.26 -14.06
CA ASP A 4 7.26 1.03 -12.99
C ASP A 4 5.74 0.81 -12.97
N ASP A 5 5.12 0.73 -14.16
CA ASP A 5 3.69 0.44 -14.30
C ASP A 5 3.37 -0.96 -13.73
N ALA A 6 4.23 -1.95 -14.03
CA ALA A 6 4.09 -3.31 -13.51
C ALA A 6 4.29 -3.38 -11.98
N VAL A 7 5.25 -2.62 -11.44
CA VAL A 7 5.45 -2.52 -9.99
C VAL A 7 4.21 -1.94 -9.32
N ALA A 8 3.65 -0.85 -9.87
CA ALA A 8 2.43 -0.26 -9.36
C ALA A 8 1.26 -1.25 -9.36
N SER A 9 1.05 -1.99 -10.47
CA SER A 9 0.02 -3.03 -10.55
C SER A 9 0.25 -4.16 -9.55
N LEU A 10 1.50 -4.64 -9.41
CA LEU A 10 1.83 -5.72 -8.48
C LEU A 10 1.50 -5.37 -7.03
N PHE A 11 1.81 -4.15 -6.60
CA PHE A 11 1.56 -3.73 -5.23
C PHE A 11 0.09 -3.36 -4.97
N GLN A 12 -0.71 -3.08 -6.00
CA GLN A 12 -2.17 -2.92 -5.89
C GLN A 12 -2.93 -4.25 -5.86
N ALA A 13 -2.26 -5.37 -6.15
CA ALA A 13 -2.90 -6.67 -6.16
C ALA A 13 -3.32 -7.14 -4.75
N PRO A 14 -4.37 -7.99 -4.67
CA PRO A 14 -4.66 -8.75 -3.46
C PRO A 14 -3.43 -9.52 -2.95
N LEU A 15 -3.25 -9.55 -1.64
CA LEU A 15 -2.02 -10.07 -1.04
C LEU A 15 -1.81 -11.57 -1.29
N ASP A 16 -2.90 -12.34 -1.38
CA ASP A 16 -2.93 -13.76 -1.75
C ASP A 16 -2.56 -13.99 -3.22
N GLN A 17 -2.92 -13.05 -4.11
CA GLN A 17 -2.63 -13.10 -5.54
C GLN A 17 -1.24 -12.55 -5.90
N PHE A 18 -0.52 -11.92 -4.97
CA PHE A 18 0.75 -11.24 -5.22
C PHE A 18 1.76 -12.08 -6.03
N VAL A 19 1.93 -13.35 -5.68
CA VAL A 19 2.91 -14.23 -6.35
C VAL A 19 2.47 -14.57 -7.77
N THR A 20 1.18 -14.85 -7.96
CA THR A 20 0.57 -15.13 -9.28
C THR A 20 0.69 -13.90 -10.17
N GLU A 21 0.36 -12.73 -9.64
CA GLU A 21 0.40 -11.47 -10.37
C GLU A 21 1.83 -11.07 -10.75
N ARG A 22 2.79 -11.22 -9.83
CA ARG A 22 4.22 -11.01 -10.13
C ARG A 22 4.69 -11.88 -11.29
N LYS A 23 4.25 -13.14 -11.34
CA LYS A 23 4.61 -14.07 -12.42
C LYS A 23 4.00 -13.64 -13.75
N ARG A 24 2.72 -13.24 -13.75
CA ARG A 24 2.02 -12.72 -14.94
C ARG A 24 2.73 -11.50 -15.51
N LEU A 25 2.95 -10.49 -14.67
CA LEU A 25 3.58 -9.22 -15.05
C LEU A 25 5.02 -9.40 -15.53
N ALA A 26 5.81 -10.26 -14.87
CA ALA A 26 7.17 -10.56 -15.32
C ALA A 26 7.18 -11.27 -16.69
N GLY A 27 6.18 -12.13 -16.95
CA GLY A 27 5.98 -12.76 -18.25
C GLY A 27 5.68 -11.73 -19.35
N GLU A 28 4.86 -10.74 -19.07
CA GLU A 28 4.52 -9.66 -20.02
C GLU A 28 5.71 -8.77 -20.35
N ILE A 29 6.49 -8.36 -19.35
CA ILE A 29 7.73 -7.61 -19.58
C ILE A 29 8.72 -8.43 -20.41
N LYS A 30 8.86 -9.74 -20.11
CA LYS A 30 9.73 -10.64 -20.86
C LYS A 30 9.29 -10.82 -22.31
N ALA A 31 7.98 -10.93 -22.55
CA ALA A 31 7.41 -11.04 -23.89
C ALA A 31 7.60 -9.76 -24.72
N ALA A 32 7.67 -8.61 -24.06
CA ALA A 32 8.01 -7.32 -24.68
C ALA A 32 9.52 -7.17 -25.00
N GLY A 33 10.37 -8.13 -24.61
CA GLY A 33 11.81 -8.16 -24.91
C GLY A 33 12.71 -7.77 -23.74
N ASP A 34 12.17 -7.19 -22.66
CA ASP A 34 12.95 -6.64 -21.54
C ASP A 34 13.27 -7.69 -20.47
N LYS A 35 14.15 -8.64 -20.80
CA LYS A 35 14.53 -9.74 -19.89
C LYS A 35 15.10 -9.25 -18.55
N ALA A 36 15.84 -8.14 -18.54
CA ALA A 36 16.46 -7.59 -17.33
C ALA A 36 15.39 -7.05 -16.35
N GLU A 37 14.44 -6.25 -16.84
CA GLU A 37 13.35 -5.72 -16.02
C GLU A 37 12.39 -6.82 -15.56
N ALA A 38 12.13 -7.83 -16.40
CA ALA A 38 11.36 -9.00 -15.99
C ALA A 38 12.04 -9.75 -14.82
N ALA A 39 13.36 -9.95 -14.89
CA ALA A 39 14.13 -10.58 -13.81
C ALA A 39 14.16 -9.71 -12.54
N ARG A 40 14.20 -8.39 -12.67
CA ARG A 40 14.10 -7.45 -11.55
C ARG A 40 12.72 -7.53 -10.88
N LEU A 41 11.64 -7.55 -11.66
CA LEU A 41 10.27 -7.68 -11.13
C LEU A 41 10.07 -9.01 -10.40
N ALA A 42 10.57 -10.11 -10.98
CA ALA A 42 10.45 -11.45 -10.39
C ALA A 42 11.13 -11.59 -9.02
N LYS A 43 12.12 -10.74 -8.70
CA LYS A 43 12.81 -10.72 -7.40
C LYS A 43 12.05 -9.96 -6.31
N LEU A 44 11.01 -9.18 -6.64
CA LEU A 44 10.24 -8.44 -5.64
C LEU A 44 9.51 -9.40 -4.70
N GLY A 45 9.78 -9.29 -3.40
CA GLY A 45 9.17 -10.14 -2.38
C GLY A 45 7.72 -9.78 -2.09
N ARG A 46 6.95 -10.76 -1.62
CA ARG A 46 5.61 -10.52 -1.06
C ARG A 46 5.78 -9.67 0.21
N PRO A 47 5.15 -8.49 0.30
CA PRO A 47 5.27 -7.64 1.48
C PRO A 47 4.61 -8.29 2.71
N PRO A 48 5.07 -7.97 3.95
CA PRO A 48 4.29 -8.25 5.14
C PRO A 48 2.91 -7.60 5.08
N ILE A 49 1.91 -8.21 5.73
CA ILE A 49 0.52 -7.76 5.66
C ILE A 49 0.35 -6.28 6.05
N SER A 50 1.04 -5.80 7.10
CA SER A 50 0.94 -4.39 7.51
C SER A 50 1.45 -3.42 6.44
N ALA A 51 2.57 -3.75 5.78
CA ALA A 51 3.10 -2.94 4.69
C ALA A 51 2.19 -2.97 3.46
N TRP A 52 1.56 -4.12 3.17
CA TRP A 52 0.57 -4.22 2.12
C TRP A 52 -0.66 -3.34 2.40
N VAL A 53 -1.18 -3.36 3.63
CA VAL A 53 -2.33 -2.50 4.02
C VAL A 53 -1.98 -1.02 3.84
N VAL A 54 -0.83 -0.56 4.34
CA VAL A 54 -0.38 0.84 4.14
C VAL A 54 -0.31 1.19 2.65
N ASN A 55 0.20 0.28 1.82
CA ASN A 55 0.23 0.48 0.37
C ASN A 55 -1.19 0.56 -0.23
N GLN A 56 -2.14 -0.27 0.21
CA GLN A 56 -3.54 -0.16 -0.25
C GLN A 56 -4.18 1.17 0.16
N LEU A 57 -3.89 1.66 1.37
CA LEU A 57 -4.39 2.96 1.82
C LEU A 57 -3.90 4.11 0.94
N TRP A 58 -2.65 4.04 0.46
CA TRP A 58 -2.11 5.02 -0.48
C TRP A 58 -2.87 5.04 -1.81
N TRP A 59 -3.19 3.87 -2.37
CA TRP A 59 -3.85 3.76 -3.67
C TRP A 59 -5.35 4.02 -3.62
N HIS A 60 -6.04 3.53 -2.58
CA HIS A 60 -7.51 3.54 -2.51
C HIS A 60 -8.08 4.60 -1.55
N HIS A 61 -7.28 5.07 -0.59
CA HIS A 61 -7.72 6.01 0.45
C HIS A 61 -6.84 7.26 0.51
N ARG A 62 -6.44 7.74 -0.68
CA ARG A 62 -5.44 8.80 -0.85
C ARG A 62 -5.76 10.09 -0.09
N GLY A 63 -7.02 10.51 -0.06
CA GLY A 63 -7.42 11.72 0.67
C GLY A 63 -7.16 11.64 2.18
N ALA A 64 -7.43 10.49 2.82
CA ALA A 64 -7.12 10.30 4.24
C ALA A 64 -5.61 10.20 4.48
N PHE A 65 -4.89 9.58 3.54
CA PHE A 65 -3.43 9.46 3.58
C PHE A 65 -2.74 10.83 3.47
N ASP A 66 -3.14 11.65 2.51
CA ASP A 66 -2.60 12.98 2.30
C ASP A 66 -2.93 13.89 3.50
N ALA A 67 -4.14 13.80 4.07
CA ALA A 67 -4.50 14.53 5.28
C ALA A 67 -3.61 14.15 6.48
N LEU A 68 -3.24 12.88 6.62
CA LEU A 68 -2.29 12.45 7.65
C LEU A 68 -0.92 13.11 7.45
N LEU A 69 -0.39 13.08 6.22
CA LEU A 69 0.92 13.67 5.90
C LEU A 69 0.94 15.18 6.12
N GLU A 70 -0.08 15.89 5.64
CA GLU A 70 -0.21 17.34 5.78
C GLU A 70 -0.28 17.75 7.25
N THR A 71 -1.17 17.12 8.02
CA THR A 71 -1.33 17.42 9.44
C THR A 71 -0.08 17.07 10.24
N ALA A 72 0.60 15.96 9.91
CA ALA A 72 1.88 15.61 10.52
C ALA A 72 2.96 16.66 10.23
N GLN A 73 3.01 17.21 9.01
CA GLN A 73 3.95 18.28 8.68
C GLN A 73 3.64 19.55 9.48
N ARG A 74 2.38 19.96 9.55
CA ARG A 74 1.96 21.13 10.34
C ARG A 74 2.34 21.00 11.82
N LEU A 75 2.17 19.81 12.41
CA LEU A 75 2.59 19.54 13.79
C LEU A 75 4.10 19.62 13.96
N ARG A 76 4.90 19.10 13.01
CA ARG A 76 6.36 19.26 13.02
C ARG A 76 6.78 20.73 12.94
N ASP A 77 6.00 21.56 12.24
CA ASP A 77 6.21 23.01 12.14
C ASP A 77 5.72 23.77 13.39
N GLY A 78 5.25 23.08 14.44
CA GLY A 78 4.79 23.68 15.70
C GLY A 78 3.33 24.16 15.69
N LYS A 79 2.57 23.87 14.63
CA LYS A 79 1.16 24.29 14.49
C LYS A 79 0.22 23.32 15.23
N LEU A 80 0.05 23.54 16.54
CA LEU A 80 -0.73 22.65 17.43
C LEU A 80 -2.24 22.62 17.11
N ASP A 81 -2.76 23.60 16.38
CA ASP A 81 -4.13 23.61 15.88
C ASP A 81 -4.43 22.41 14.94
N ALA A 82 -3.39 21.83 14.32
CA ALA A 82 -3.53 20.64 13.49
C ALA A 82 -3.75 19.33 14.29
N MET A 83 -3.63 19.33 15.62
CA MET A 83 -3.70 18.10 16.44
C MET A 83 -5.02 17.36 16.30
N ALA A 84 -6.15 18.07 16.27
CA ALA A 84 -7.47 17.46 16.13
C ALA A 84 -7.60 16.79 14.75
N ALA A 85 -7.27 17.53 13.68
CA ALA A 85 -7.28 17.01 12.32
C ALA A 85 -6.33 15.82 12.12
N HIS A 86 -5.18 15.81 12.80
CA HIS A 86 -4.24 14.69 12.75
C HIS A 86 -4.83 13.41 13.37
N ARG A 87 -5.46 13.52 14.54
CA ARG A 87 -6.15 12.38 15.17
C ARG A 87 -7.28 11.85 14.29
N ASP A 88 -8.04 12.74 13.67
CA ASP A 88 -9.13 12.36 12.76
C ASP A 88 -8.61 11.64 11.51
N ALA A 89 -7.48 12.08 10.94
CA ALA A 89 -6.84 11.42 9.81
C ALA A 89 -6.37 10.00 10.18
N ILE A 90 -5.74 9.82 11.35
CA ILE A 90 -5.36 8.50 11.87
C ILE A 90 -6.59 7.61 12.06
N ALA A 91 -7.66 8.12 12.67
CA ALA A 91 -8.87 7.35 12.91
C ALA A 91 -9.52 6.88 11.59
N LYS A 92 -9.57 7.73 10.56
CA LYS A 92 -10.06 7.39 9.23
C LYS A 92 -9.20 6.32 8.56
N LEU A 93 -7.87 6.47 8.59
CA LEU A 93 -6.96 5.48 8.01
C LEU A 93 -7.07 4.13 8.74
N ARG A 94 -7.23 4.11 10.07
CA ARG A 94 -7.46 2.88 10.81
C ARG A 94 -8.77 2.20 10.41
N ALA A 95 -9.85 2.96 10.23
CA ALA A 95 -11.12 2.41 9.73
C ALA A 95 -10.97 1.81 8.32
N HIS A 96 -10.26 2.50 7.43
CA HIS A 96 -9.96 1.98 6.10
C HIS A 96 -9.03 0.75 6.13
N ALA A 97 -8.08 0.70 7.05
CA ALA A 97 -7.20 -0.46 7.24
C ALA A 97 -8.00 -1.72 7.62
N VAL A 98 -9.01 -1.55 8.49
CA VAL A 98 -9.95 -2.63 8.82
C VAL A 98 -10.70 -3.08 7.56
N GLN A 99 -11.25 -2.14 6.78
CA GLN A 99 -11.95 -2.46 5.54
C GLN A 99 -11.07 -3.24 4.55
N VAL A 100 -9.84 -2.77 4.31
CA VAL A 100 -8.86 -3.43 3.43
C VAL A 100 -8.55 -4.86 3.90
N LEU A 101 -8.40 -5.08 5.21
CA LEU A 101 -8.15 -6.41 5.76
C LEU A 101 -9.37 -7.32 5.60
N THR A 102 -10.57 -6.81 5.90
CA THR A 102 -11.82 -7.56 5.75
C THR A 102 -12.09 -7.95 4.30
N ASP A 103 -11.92 -7.02 3.35
CA ASP A 103 -12.14 -7.27 1.91
C ASP A 103 -11.15 -8.29 1.34
N ALA A 104 -9.95 -8.38 1.93
CA ALA A 104 -8.95 -9.38 1.58
C ALA A 104 -9.05 -10.68 2.39
N GLU A 105 -10.16 -10.90 3.12
CA GLU A 105 -10.41 -12.07 3.97
C GLU A 105 -9.28 -12.32 4.99
N HIS A 106 -8.59 -11.26 5.39
CA HIS A 106 -7.54 -11.29 6.38
C HIS A 106 -8.07 -10.83 7.73
N GLY A 107 -7.68 -11.53 8.79
CA GLY A 107 -8.07 -11.15 10.15
C GLY A 107 -7.54 -9.76 10.50
N ALA A 108 -8.46 -8.80 10.70
CA ALA A 108 -8.17 -7.46 11.20
C ALA A 108 -7.77 -7.47 12.68
N THR A 109 -6.71 -8.22 12.99
CA THR A 109 -6.21 -8.38 14.35
C THR A 109 -5.62 -7.06 14.86
N GLU A 110 -5.82 -6.77 16.14
CA GLU A 110 -5.26 -5.56 16.77
C GLU A 110 -3.73 -5.51 16.67
N SER A 111 -3.06 -6.67 16.64
CA SER A 111 -1.61 -6.76 16.41
C SER A 111 -1.20 -6.28 15.01
N THR A 112 -2.02 -6.57 13.99
CA THR A 112 -1.78 -6.08 12.63
C THR A 112 -2.10 -4.61 12.51
N LEU A 113 -3.24 -4.18 13.06
CA LEU A 113 -3.68 -2.78 13.03
C LEU A 113 -2.73 -1.84 13.77
N ARG A 114 -2.05 -2.29 14.83
CA ARG A 114 -1.02 -1.50 15.53
C ARG A 114 0.22 -1.26 14.68
N ARG A 115 0.49 -2.12 13.70
CA ARG A 115 1.68 -2.07 12.83
C ARG A 115 1.40 -1.34 11.52
N VAL A 116 0.15 -0.97 11.28
CA VAL A 116 -0.32 -0.11 10.18
C VAL A 116 -0.35 1.33 10.70
#